data_AF-A0A9E5ZZY0-F1
#
_entry.id   AF-A0A9E5ZZY0-F1
#
_cell.length_a   1.000
_cell.length_b   1.000
_cell.length_c   1.000
_cell.angle_alpha   90.00
_cell.angle_beta   90.00
_cell.angle_gamma   90.00
#
_symmetry.space_group_name_H-M   'P 1'
#
loop_
_entity.id
_entity.type
_entity.pdbx_description
1 polymer ?
#
loop_
_entity_poly.entity_id
_entity_poly.type
_entity_poly.pdbx_seq_one_letter_code
_entity_poly.pdbx_strand_id
1 'polypeptide(L)'
;MNGFLLVALGGAIGASMRYGVGLAFTAHGGVSGAWATLCVNVVGSFILGALMGWFASREVGLENTLWLLVGVGMMGAFTTFSAFSRDTVDLFMTGEVMKGLAFAALNMTGAIAAFAVGLLALKRLLA
;
A
#
# COMPACT_ATOMS: atom_id res chain seq x y z
N MET A 1 -8.80 -25.00 -0.40
CA MET A 1 -9.24 -24.46 0.91
C MET A 1 -8.14 -23.71 1.69
N ASN A 2 -6.85 -23.82 1.35
CA ASN A 2 -5.77 -23.17 2.12
C ASN A 2 -5.51 -21.67 1.76
N GLY A 3 -5.80 -21.27 0.52
CA GLY A 3 -5.54 -19.89 0.05
C GLY A 3 -6.31 -18.80 0.83
N PHE A 4 -7.58 -19.03 1.14
CA PHE A 4 -8.39 -18.07 1.89
C PHE A 4 -7.84 -17.80 3.29
N LEU A 5 -7.33 -18.82 3.99
CA LEU A 5 -6.73 -18.66 5.32
C LEU A 5 -5.44 -17.84 5.25
N LEU A 6 -4.61 -18.07 4.23
CA LEU A 6 -3.39 -17.29 4.00
C LEU A 6 -3.72 -15.82 3.71
N VAL A 7 -4.69 -15.57 2.83
CA VAL A 7 -5.14 -14.21 2.52
C VAL A 7 -5.73 -13.54 3.78
N ALA A 8 -6.52 -14.25 4.57
CA ALA A 8 -7.10 -13.74 5.81
C ALA A 8 -6.03 -13.39 6.86
N LEU A 9 -5.05 -14.29 7.07
CA LEU A 9 -3.94 -14.06 8.00
C LEU A 9 -3.09 -12.87 7.55
N GLY A 10 -2.72 -12.84 6.27
CA GLY A 10 -1.99 -11.72 5.69
C GLY A 10 -2.76 -10.42 5.84
N GLY A 11 -4.06 -10.46 5.52
CA GLY A 11 -4.97 -9.33 5.64
C GLY A 11 -5.07 -8.78 7.06
N ALA A 12 -5.16 -9.65 8.06
CA ALA A 12 -5.17 -9.25 9.47
C ALA A 12 -3.86 -8.54 9.86
N ILE A 13 -2.71 -9.04 9.41
CA ILE A 13 -1.41 -8.41 9.65
C ILE A 13 -1.35 -7.04 8.95
N GLY A 14 -1.68 -6.99 7.65
CA GLY A 14 -1.63 -5.77 6.85
C GLY A 14 -2.55 -4.66 7.39
N ALA A 15 -3.78 -5.00 7.73
CA ALA A 15 -4.73 -4.07 8.33
C ALA A 15 -4.26 -3.56 9.70
N SER A 16 -3.69 -4.43 10.53
CA SER A 16 -3.14 -4.05 11.84
C SER A 16 -1.93 -3.12 11.71
N MET A 17 -1.02 -3.39 10.76
CA MET A 17 0.11 -2.52 10.46
C MET A 17 -0.36 -1.15 9.96
N ARG A 18 -1.32 -1.10 9.03
CA ARG A 18 -1.89 0.17 8.55
C ARG A 18 -2.53 0.97 9.69
N TYR A 19 -3.26 0.29 10.58
CA TYR A 19 -3.84 0.93 11.77
C TYR A 19 -2.75 1.50 12.68
N GLY A 20 -1.67 0.75 12.93
CA GLY A 20 -0.51 1.21 13.70
C GLY A 20 0.17 2.44 13.09
N VAL A 21 0.34 2.48 11.76
CA VAL A 21 0.86 3.67 11.06
C VAL A 21 -0.08 4.86 11.27
N GLY A 22 -1.40 4.66 11.16
CA GLY A 22 -2.40 5.69 11.46
C GLY A 22 -2.23 6.26 12.88
N LEU A 23 -2.09 5.39 13.88
CA LEU A 23 -1.84 5.81 15.27
C LEU A 23 -0.55 6.62 15.40
N ALA A 24 0.54 6.17 14.77
CA ALA A 24 1.83 6.85 14.82
C ALA A 24 1.75 8.28 14.26
N PHE A 25 1.04 8.48 13.14
CA PHE A 25 0.83 9.82 12.57
C PHE A 25 -0.02 10.72 13.46
N THR A 26 -1.05 10.17 14.12
CA THR A 26 -1.88 10.95 15.06
C THR A 26 -1.13 11.34 16.34
N ALA A 27 -0.22 10.49 16.83
CA ALA A 27 0.52 10.72 18.07
C ALA A 27 1.52 11.90 17.99
N HIS A 28 1.99 12.26 16.79
CA HIS A 28 3.02 13.29 16.59
C HIS A 28 2.46 14.67 16.21
N GLY A 29 1.28 15.04 16.72
CA GLY A 29 0.78 16.42 16.62
C GLY A 29 -0.31 16.68 15.56
N GLY A 30 -1.17 15.70 15.29
CA GLY A 30 -2.40 15.92 14.51
C GLY A 30 -2.22 16.00 12.99
N VAL A 31 -1.14 15.40 12.46
CA VAL A 31 -0.94 15.28 11.01
C VAL A 31 -2.16 14.58 10.39
N SER A 32 -2.75 15.18 9.35
CA SER A 32 -4.01 14.71 8.77
C SER A 32 -3.95 13.25 8.34
N GLY A 33 -5.08 12.53 8.46
CA GLY A 33 -5.20 11.12 8.04
C GLY A 33 -4.73 10.88 6.59
N ALA A 34 -4.82 11.89 5.74
CA ALA A 34 -4.30 11.89 4.38
C ALA A 34 -2.80 11.52 4.32
N TRP A 35 -1.95 12.03 5.21
CA TRP A 35 -0.52 11.70 5.17
C TRP A 35 -0.24 10.25 5.57
N ALA A 36 -0.97 9.73 6.55
CA ALA A 36 -0.88 8.32 6.91
C ALA A 36 -1.32 7.44 5.73
N THR A 37 -2.43 7.79 5.07
CA THR A 37 -2.94 7.11 3.87
C THR A 37 -1.92 7.14 2.72
N LEU A 38 -1.31 8.31 2.45
CA LEU A 38 -0.24 8.44 1.45
C LEU A 38 0.96 7.54 1.79
N CYS A 39 1.40 7.55 3.04
CA CYS A 39 2.54 6.75 3.50
C CYS A 39 2.29 5.26 3.25
N VAL A 40 1.16 4.71 3.73
CA VAL A 40 0.88 3.28 3.59
C VAL A 40 0.71 2.87 2.13
N ASN A 41 0.09 3.70 1.30
CA ASN A 41 -0.10 3.40 -0.12
C ASN A 41 1.22 3.42 -0.89
N VAL A 42 2.09 4.41 -0.67
CA VAL A 42 3.38 4.53 -1.36
C VAL A 42 4.34 3.43 -0.90
N VAL A 43 4.51 3.24 0.41
CA VAL A 43 5.41 2.22 0.96
C VAL A 43 4.90 0.82 0.62
N GLY A 44 3.61 0.57 0.75
CA GLY A 44 3.01 -0.73 0.42
C GLY A 44 3.14 -1.05 -1.06
N SER A 45 2.94 -0.07 -1.94
CA SER A 45 3.13 -0.24 -3.38
C SER A 45 4.58 -0.54 -3.74
N PHE A 46 5.56 0.12 -3.11
CA PHE A 46 6.97 -0.20 -3.29
C PHE A 46 7.29 -1.65 -2.91
N ILE A 47 6.85 -2.08 -1.72
CA ILE A 47 7.09 -3.44 -1.22
C ILE A 47 6.42 -4.46 -2.13
N LEU A 48 5.18 -4.22 -2.58
CA LEU A 48 4.46 -5.11 -3.48
C LEU A 48 5.13 -5.20 -4.86
N GLY A 49 5.62 -4.07 -5.39
CA GLY A 49 6.39 -4.04 -6.62
C GLY A 49 7.68 -4.86 -6.51
N ALA A 50 8.44 -4.67 -5.42
CA ALA A 50 9.62 -5.47 -5.12
C ALA A 50 9.26 -6.96 -5.03
N LEU A 51 8.25 -7.33 -4.25
CA LEU A 51 7.77 -8.71 -4.16
C LEU A 51 7.49 -9.30 -5.55
N MET A 52 6.76 -8.58 -6.40
CA MET A 52 6.48 -9.03 -7.76
C MET A 52 7.75 -9.21 -8.61
N GLY A 53 8.77 -8.36 -8.42
CA GLY A 53 10.08 -8.52 -9.06
C GLY A 53 10.80 -9.82 -8.67
N TRP A 54 10.76 -10.18 -7.39
CA TRP A 54 11.33 -11.44 -6.88
C TRP A 54 10.61 -12.67 -7.42
N PHE A 55 9.28 -12.64 -7.46
CA PHE A 55 8.49 -13.73 -8.02
C PHE A 55 8.76 -13.92 -9.52
N ALA A 56 8.85 -12.81 -10.26
CA ALA A 56 9.16 -12.82 -11.68
C ALA A 56 10.55 -13.41 -11.99
N SER A 57 11.55 -13.22 -11.11
CA SER A 57 12.91 -13.75 -11.32
C SER A 57 13.05 -15.25 -10.99
N ARG A 58 12.04 -15.86 -10.34
CA ARG A 58 12.06 -17.27 -9.91
C ARG A 58 11.08 -18.15 -10.67
N GLU A 59 10.38 -17.61 -11.66
CA GLU A 59 9.31 -18.30 -12.41
C GLU A 59 8.21 -18.88 -11.49
N VAL A 60 8.01 -18.27 -10.33
CA VAL A 60 7.01 -18.73 -9.36
C VAL A 60 5.67 -18.06 -9.67
N GLY A 61 4.63 -18.87 -9.89
CA GLY A 61 3.27 -18.39 -10.17
C GLY A 61 2.59 -17.70 -8.99
N LEU A 62 1.55 -16.90 -9.29
CA LEU A 62 0.79 -16.12 -8.30
C LEU A 62 -0.08 -16.98 -7.35
N GLU A 63 -0.24 -18.27 -7.63
CA GLU A 63 -0.90 -19.21 -6.70
C GLU A 63 0.01 -19.62 -5.52
N ASN A 64 1.26 -19.16 -5.51
CA ASN A 64 2.20 -19.45 -4.45
C ASN A 64 1.71 -18.93 -3.08
N THR A 65 1.89 -19.76 -2.06
CA THR A 65 1.52 -19.50 -0.65
C THR A 65 2.02 -18.13 -0.15
N LEU A 66 3.26 -17.76 -0.49
CA LEU A 66 3.85 -16.49 -0.08
C LEU A 66 3.19 -15.30 -0.80
N TRP A 67 2.80 -15.43 -2.07
CA TRP A 67 2.08 -14.39 -2.79
C TRP A 67 0.68 -14.17 -2.20
N LEU A 68 -0.04 -15.26 -1.89
CA LEU A 68 -1.36 -15.18 -1.27
C LEU A 68 -1.30 -14.52 0.12
N LEU A 69 -0.31 -14.90 0.94
CA LEU A 69 -0.12 -14.35 2.28
C LEU A 69 0.34 -12.88 2.24
N VAL A 70 1.40 -12.58 1.51
CA VAL A 70 2.08 -11.27 1.56
C VAL A 70 1.56 -10.31 0.49
N GLY A 71 1.46 -10.76 -0.76
CA GLY A 71 1.01 -9.91 -1.86
C GLY A 71 -0.47 -9.58 -1.76
N VAL A 72 -1.32 -10.61 -1.82
CA VAL A 72 -2.78 -10.45 -1.80
C VAL A 72 -3.27 -10.06 -0.41
N GLY A 73 -2.89 -10.81 0.62
CA GLY A 73 -3.33 -10.55 2.00
C GLY A 73 -2.72 -9.30 2.59
N MET A 74 -1.42 -9.35 2.93
CA MET A 74 -0.77 -8.31 3.73
C MET A 74 -0.68 -6.96 3.01
N MET A 75 -0.10 -6.90 1.81
CA MET A 75 0.04 -5.64 1.08
C MET A 75 -1.32 -5.12 0.60
N GLY A 76 -2.23 -6.02 0.22
CA GLY A 76 -3.61 -5.65 -0.13
C GLY A 76 -4.38 -4.99 1.01
N ALA A 77 -4.21 -5.44 2.25
CA ALA A 77 -4.87 -4.84 3.42
C ALA A 77 -4.08 -3.67 4.06
N PHE A 78 -2.76 -3.65 3.87
CA PHE A 78 -1.88 -2.57 4.31
C PHE A 78 -2.08 -1.29 3.47
N THR A 79 -2.30 -1.43 2.16
CA THR A 79 -2.71 -0.32 1.29
C THR A 79 -4.23 -0.12 1.36
N THR A 80 -4.73 1.06 0.98
CA THR A 80 -6.16 1.38 1.06
C THR A 80 -6.59 2.44 0.05
N PHE A 81 -7.49 2.05 -0.85
CA PHE A 81 -8.18 3.01 -1.74
C PHE A 81 -9.36 3.70 -1.05
N SER A 82 -10.02 3.01 -0.10
CA SER A 82 -11.18 3.56 0.60
C SER A 82 -10.82 4.75 1.51
N ALA A 83 -9.70 4.67 2.25
CA ALA A 83 -9.24 5.82 3.03
C ALA A 83 -8.78 6.96 2.12
N PHE A 84 -8.08 6.65 1.02
CA PHE A 84 -7.71 7.64 0.00
C PHE A 84 -8.92 8.40 -0.55
N SER A 85 -9.99 7.69 -0.90
CA SER A 85 -11.22 8.30 -1.41
C SER A 85 -11.88 9.19 -0.37
N ARG A 86 -12.05 8.70 0.87
CA ARG A 86 -12.63 9.48 1.96
C ARG A 86 -11.80 10.74 2.24
N ASP A 87 -10.50 10.60 2.45
CA ASP A 87 -9.62 11.71 2.80
C ASP A 87 -9.54 12.76 1.67
N THR A 88 -9.64 12.34 0.41
CA THR A 88 -9.74 13.25 -0.76
C THR A 88 -11.06 14.03 -0.73
N VAL A 89 -12.18 13.34 -0.51
CA VAL A 89 -13.50 13.98 -0.43
C VAL A 89 -13.57 14.93 0.77
N ASP A 90 -13.03 14.55 1.91
CA ASP A 90 -12.99 15.39 3.11
C ASP A 90 -12.27 16.72 2.82
N LEU A 91 -11.11 16.69 2.14
CA LEU A 91 -10.39 17.90 1.73
C LEU A 91 -11.20 18.78 0.75
N PHE A 92 -12.01 18.18 -0.11
CA PHE A 92 -12.91 18.93 -0.98
C PHE A 92 -14.07 19.56 -0.20
N MET A 93 -14.64 18.83 0.77
CA MET A 93 -15.76 19.30 1.58
C MET A 93 -15.35 20.39 2.58
N THR A 94 -14.09 20.42 3.01
CA THR A 94 -13.56 21.52 3.85
C THR A 94 -13.14 22.76 3.06
N GLY A 95 -13.34 22.77 1.74
CA GLY A 95 -12.97 23.88 0.85
C GLY A 95 -11.48 23.90 0.47
N GLU A 96 -10.69 22.92 0.92
CA GLU A 96 -9.25 22.79 0.65
C GLU A 96 -8.99 22.11 -0.71
N VAL A 97 -9.66 22.56 -1.76
CA VAL A 97 -9.71 21.90 -3.09
C VAL A 97 -8.32 21.62 -3.66
N MET A 98 -7.41 22.60 -3.61
CA MET A 98 -6.05 22.43 -4.12
C MET A 98 -5.26 21.36 -3.36
N LYS A 99 -5.45 21.23 -2.05
CA LYS A 99 -4.82 20.18 -1.25
C LYS A 99 -5.43 18.82 -1.56
N GLY A 100 -6.75 18.74 -1.74
CA GLY A 100 -7.42 17.51 -2.17
C GLY A 100 -6.90 17.02 -3.53
N LEU A 101 -6.74 17.92 -4.51
CA LEU A 101 -6.19 17.58 -5.83
C LEU A 101 -4.72 17.14 -5.74
N ALA A 102 -3.90 17.87 -4.98
CA ALA A 102 -2.50 17.52 -4.77
C ALA A 102 -2.37 16.15 -4.07
N PHE A 103 -3.14 15.91 -3.01
CA PHE A 103 -3.19 14.64 -2.31
C PHE A 103 -3.61 13.51 -3.26
N ALA A 104 -4.67 13.72 -4.05
CA ALA A 104 -5.15 12.73 -5.00
C ALA A 104 -4.08 12.33 -6.03
N ALA A 105 -3.45 13.34 -6.64
CA ALA A 105 -2.40 13.17 -7.62
C ALA A 105 -1.16 12.50 -7.03
N LEU A 106 -0.70 12.94 -5.85
CA LEU A 106 0.47 12.37 -5.17
C LEU A 106 0.25 10.92 -4.76
N ASN A 107 -0.94 10.57 -4.26
CA ASN A 107 -1.24 9.18 -3.92
C ASN A 107 -1.18 8.28 -5.16
N MET A 108 -1.87 8.66 -6.22
CA MET A 108 -1.95 7.86 -7.45
C MET A 108 -0.58 7.73 -8.12
N THR A 109 0.07 8.85 -8.39
CA THR A 109 1.37 8.86 -9.09
C THR A 109 2.48 8.29 -8.21
N GLY A 110 2.49 8.60 -6.91
CA GLY A 110 3.44 8.09 -5.95
C GLY A 110 3.35 6.57 -5.79
N ALA A 111 2.14 6.02 -5.67
CA ALA A 111 1.95 4.57 -5.58
C ALA A 111 2.42 3.83 -6.84
N ILE A 112 2.04 4.33 -8.04
CA ILE A 112 2.46 3.74 -9.32
C ILE A 112 3.98 3.80 -9.47
N ALA A 113 4.59 4.97 -9.21
CA ALA A 113 6.03 5.15 -9.31
C ALA A 113 6.77 4.26 -8.31
N ALA A 114 6.31 4.20 -7.06
CA ALA A 114 6.89 3.37 -6.01
C ALA A 114 6.85 1.88 -6.39
N PHE A 115 5.71 1.39 -6.90
CA PHE A 115 5.60 0.03 -7.40
C PHE A 115 6.59 -0.26 -8.52
N ALA A 116 6.67 0.62 -9.52
CA ALA A 116 7.60 0.47 -10.64
C ALA A 116 9.06 0.44 -10.17
N VAL A 117 9.44 1.34 -9.25
CA VAL A 117 10.78 1.38 -8.66
C VAL A 117 11.08 0.09 -7.91
N GLY A 118 10.18 -0.39 -7.05
CA GLY A 118 10.37 -1.64 -6.31
C GLY A 118 10.57 -2.83 -7.25
N LEU A 119 9.71 -2.94 -8.26
CA LEU A 119 9.77 -3.99 -9.29
C LEU A 119 11.09 -4.00 -10.04
N LEU A 120 11.51 -2.84 -10.53
CA LEU A 120 12.74 -2.70 -11.34
C LEU A 120 14.00 -2.87 -10.48
N ALA A 121 14.02 -2.30 -9.27
CA ALA A 121 15.14 -2.41 -8.35
C ALA A 121 15.42 -3.89 -8.03
N LEU A 122 14.39 -4.65 -7.68
CA LEU A 122 14.60 -6.03 -7.29
C LEU A 122 14.92 -6.94 -8.47
N LYS A 123 14.32 -6.72 -9.65
CA LYS A 123 14.72 -7.43 -10.87
C LYS A 123 16.20 -7.20 -11.21
N ARG A 124 16.71 -5.98 -11.08
CA ARG A 124 18.12 -5.66 -11.35
C ARG A 124 19.08 -6.26 -10.33
N LEU A 125 18.67 -6.36 -9.07
CA LEU A 125 19.50 -6.95 -8.00
C LEU A 125 19.59 -8.48 -8.08
N LEU A 126 18.65 -9.13 -8.78
CA LEU A 126 18.55 -10.59 -8.90
C LEU A 126 18.92 -11.13 -10.29
N ALA A 127 19.25 -10.24 -11.24
CA ALA A 127 19.79 -10.58 -12.55
C ALA A 127 21.31 -10.76 -12.47
#